data_AF-A0A2V5ND19-F1
#
_entry.id   AF-A0A2V5ND19-F1
#
_cell.length_a   1.000
_cell.length_b   1.000
_cell.length_c   1.000
_cell.angle_alpha   90.00
_cell.angle_beta   90.00
_cell.angle_gamma   90.00
#
_symmetry.space_group_name_H-M   'P 1'
#
loop_
_entity.id
_entity.type
_entity.pdbx_description
1 polymer ?
#
loop_
_entity_poly.entity_id
_entity_poly.type
_entity_poly.pdbx_seq_one_letter_code
_entity_poly.pdbx_strand_id
1 'polypeptide(L)'
;MLHPFLWLLLAAAFIQSALAAPGDLDTGFNPTANGAYSIYSTVVQTDGKIVIGGQFFNGSQVGNGIVRLNPDGTPDIGFNPDTGGVNNTAVQADGKIIIEGNHLARLNADGTLDASFNPNPNGAFRIFGYVASTVVQADEKIVIGGSFTN
;
A
#
# COMPACT_ATOMS: atom_id res chain seq x y z
N MET A 1 52.55 9.30 51.36
CA MET A 1 52.22 7.86 51.30
C MET A 1 51.27 7.64 50.12
N LEU A 2 51.56 6.61 49.32
CA LEU A 2 50.90 6.03 48.13
C LEU A 2 49.35 6.02 48.17
N HIS A 3 48.53 5.95 47.11
CA HIS A 3 48.53 6.08 45.63
C HIS A 3 47.01 6.07 45.21
N PRO A 4 46.61 6.29 43.93
CA PRO A 4 45.35 6.91 43.51
C PRO A 4 44.31 5.90 42.98
N PHE A 5 43.05 6.32 42.81
CA PHE A 5 42.08 5.59 41.98
C PHE A 5 41.52 6.49 40.87
N LEU A 6 42.03 6.20 39.69
CA LEU A 6 41.59 6.60 38.36
C LEU A 6 40.31 5.82 38.00
N TRP A 7 39.21 6.50 37.68
CA TRP A 7 38.17 5.95 36.78
C TRP A 7 37.64 7.06 35.84
N LEU A 8 38.13 6.95 34.60
CA LEU A 8 37.44 7.08 33.30
C LEU A 8 36.58 8.31 32.97
N LEU A 9 37.08 9.05 31.98
CA LEU A 9 36.40 10.02 31.14
C LEU A 9 35.37 9.33 30.22
N LEU A 10 34.11 9.77 30.17
CA LEU A 10 33.37 9.83 28.90
C LEU A 10 32.20 10.81 28.98
N ALA A 11 32.19 11.77 28.08
CA ALA A 11 31.08 12.65 27.81
C ALA A 11 29.84 11.80 27.48
N ALA A 12 28.78 11.92 28.28
CA ALA A 12 27.45 11.59 27.79
C ALA A 12 27.07 12.72 26.81
N ALA A 13 27.46 12.51 25.56
CA ALA A 13 26.95 13.28 24.43
C ALA A 13 25.42 13.32 24.56
N PHE A 14 24.85 14.52 24.44
CA PHE A 14 23.46 14.67 24.07
C PHE A 14 23.30 13.95 22.73
N ILE A 15 22.85 12.70 22.75
CA ILE A 15 22.25 12.11 21.56
C ILE A 15 20.87 12.76 21.49
N GLN A 16 20.82 13.96 20.93
CA GLN A 16 19.68 14.33 20.11
C GLN A 16 19.68 13.31 18.98
N SER A 17 19.01 12.17 19.17
CA SER A 17 18.36 11.56 18.02
C SER A 17 17.44 12.66 17.52
N ALA A 18 17.79 13.25 16.38
CA ALA A 18 16.90 14.17 15.69
C ALA A 18 15.54 13.47 15.63
N LEU A 19 14.61 13.93 16.46
CA LEU A 19 13.23 13.47 16.41
C LEU A 19 12.77 13.93 15.04
N ALA A 20 12.53 12.99 14.13
CA ALA A 20 12.03 13.29 12.80
C ALA A 20 10.88 14.29 12.93
N ALA A 21 11.06 15.50 12.39
CA ALA A 21 10.04 16.50 12.33
C ALA A 21 9.07 16.16 11.18
N PRO A 22 7.82 16.63 11.21
CA PRO A 22 6.95 16.54 10.05
C PRO A 22 7.64 17.14 8.81
N GLY A 23 7.86 16.31 7.79
CA GLY A 23 8.56 16.70 6.55
C GLY A 23 10.01 16.25 6.45
N ASP A 24 10.59 15.66 7.50
CA ASP A 24 11.90 15.02 7.41
C ASP A 24 11.82 13.76 6.53
N LEU A 25 12.91 13.50 5.80
CA LEU A 25 13.04 12.27 5.02
C LEU A 25 13.05 11.06 5.98
N ASP A 26 12.08 10.16 5.82
CA ASP A 26 12.07 8.90 6.55
C ASP A 26 13.10 7.93 5.93
N THR A 27 14.28 7.90 6.53
CA THR A 27 15.36 6.99 6.11
C THR A 27 15.11 5.53 6.51
N GLY A 28 14.15 5.28 7.40
CA GLY A 28 13.70 3.94 7.76
C GLY A 28 12.76 3.35 6.71
N PHE A 29 12.02 4.20 6.01
CA PHE A 29 11.17 3.82 4.90
C PHE A 29 11.99 3.50 3.64
N ASN A 30 12.45 2.25 3.54
CA ASN A 30 13.12 1.73 2.37
C ASN A 30 12.22 0.68 1.68
N PRO A 31 11.27 1.12 0.82
CA PRO A 31 10.38 0.21 0.13
C PRO A 31 11.21 -0.57 -0.89
N THR A 32 11.68 -1.73 -0.47
CA THR A 32 12.34 -2.72 -1.32
C THR A 32 11.28 -3.44 -2.15
N ALA A 33 10.54 -2.67 -2.96
CA ALA A 33 9.67 -3.20 -4.00
C ALA A 33 10.54 -3.68 -5.17
N ASN A 34 11.46 -4.62 -4.88
CA ASN A 34 12.34 -5.24 -5.86
C ASN A 34 11.45 -5.98 -6.87
N GLY A 35 11.32 -5.38 -8.05
CA GLY A 35 10.45 -5.87 -9.12
C GLY A 35 9.30 -4.95 -9.48
N ALA A 36 9.04 -3.85 -8.76
CA ALA A 36 8.10 -2.84 -9.23
C ALA A 36 8.54 -2.29 -10.61
N TYR A 37 7.67 -2.37 -11.60
CA TYR A 37 7.90 -1.86 -12.95
C TYR A 37 7.18 -0.54 -13.18
N SER A 38 5.87 -0.51 -12.93
CA SER A 38 5.06 0.71 -13.01
C SER A 38 4.06 0.70 -11.86
N ILE A 39 4.06 1.75 -11.05
CA ILE A 39 3.11 1.89 -9.94
C ILE A 39 1.97 2.78 -10.41
N TYR A 40 0.74 2.29 -10.26
CA TYR A 40 -0.47 3.00 -10.67
C TYR A 40 -1.18 3.64 -9.49
N SER A 41 -1.06 3.04 -8.30
CA SER A 41 -1.71 3.51 -7.09
C SER A 41 -0.89 3.21 -5.85
N THR A 42 -0.93 4.13 -4.89
CA THR A 42 -0.40 3.94 -3.54
C THR A 42 -1.40 4.50 -2.54
N VAL A 43 -1.62 3.78 -1.45
CA VAL A 43 -2.56 4.22 -0.42
C VAL A 43 -2.18 3.67 0.96
N VAL A 44 -2.38 4.49 1.98
CA VAL A 44 -2.06 4.16 3.37
C VAL A 44 -3.34 3.73 4.08
N GLN A 45 -3.31 2.56 4.72
CA GLN A 45 -4.38 2.06 5.57
C GLN A 45 -4.33 2.74 6.96
N THR A 46 -5.43 2.66 7.71
CA THR A 46 -5.55 3.29 9.04
C THR A 46 -4.56 2.74 10.08
N ASP A 47 -4.02 1.54 9.86
CA ASP A 47 -2.97 0.92 10.68
C ASP A 47 -1.55 1.30 10.25
N GLY A 48 -1.41 2.21 9.27
CA GLY A 48 -0.14 2.68 8.73
C GLY A 48 0.48 1.78 7.67
N LYS A 49 -0.12 0.63 7.33
CA LYS A 49 0.35 -0.18 6.21
C LYS A 49 0.10 0.51 4.88
N ILE A 50 0.90 0.19 3.87
CA ILE A 50 0.85 0.84 2.57
C ILE A 50 0.51 -0.19 1.50
N VAL A 51 -0.61 0.00 0.83
CA VAL A 51 -1.04 -0.83 -0.30
C VAL A 51 -0.59 -0.17 -1.59
N ILE A 52 0.03 -0.96 -2.47
CA ILE A 52 0.57 -0.51 -3.75
C ILE A 52 -0.01 -1.37 -4.86
N GLY A 53 -0.69 -0.75 -5.81
CA GLY A 53 -1.20 -1.39 -7.02
C GLY A 53 -0.34 -1.02 -8.23
N GLY A 54 -0.05 -2.00 -9.09
CA GLY A 54 0.85 -1.76 -10.20
C GLY A 54 1.27 -2.99 -10.97
N GLN A 55 2.27 -2.80 -11.80
CA GLN A 55 3.02 -3.84 -12.48
C GLN A 55 4.23 -4.24 -11.65
N PHE A 56 4.37 -5.55 -11.43
CA PHE A 56 5.48 -6.16 -10.73
C PHE A 56 6.11 -7.27 -11.57
N PHE A 57 7.43 -7.39 -11.50
CA PHE A 57 8.18 -8.51 -12.03
C PHE A 57 7.98 -9.74 -11.16
N ASN A 58 7.52 -10.82 -11.79
CA ASN A 58 7.46 -12.14 -11.18
C ASN A 58 8.46 -13.06 -11.89
N GLY A 59 9.75 -12.84 -11.61
CA GLY A 59 10.86 -13.52 -12.29
C GLY A 59 11.08 -13.00 -13.70
N SER A 60 10.49 -13.65 -14.71
CA SER A 60 10.72 -13.34 -16.14
C SER A 60 9.59 -12.57 -16.81
N GLN A 61 8.47 -12.33 -16.11
CA GLN A 61 7.29 -11.67 -16.67
C GLN A 61 6.89 -10.47 -15.81
N VAL A 62 6.41 -9.42 -16.46
CA VAL A 62 5.75 -8.28 -15.81
C VAL A 62 4.26 -8.57 -15.75
N GLY A 63 3.71 -8.60 -14.54
CA GLY A 63 2.30 -8.84 -14.28
C GLY A 63 1.69 -7.72 -13.44
N ASN A 64 0.41 -7.47 -13.68
CA ASN A 64 -0.39 -6.57 -12.86
C ASN A 64 -0.69 -7.24 -11.51
N GLY A 65 -0.62 -6.50 -10.41
CA GLY A 65 -0.78 -7.05 -9.07
C GLY A 65 -0.88 -5.99 -7.99
N ILE A 66 -0.91 -6.47 -6.75
CA ILE A 66 -1.01 -5.65 -5.55
C ILE A 66 -0.03 -6.19 -4.50
N VAL A 67 0.66 -5.29 -3.82
CA VAL A 67 1.53 -5.61 -2.68
C VAL A 67 1.18 -4.71 -1.51
N ARG A 68 1.45 -5.18 -0.29
CA ARG A 68 1.34 -4.37 0.91
C ARG A 68 2.68 -4.29 1.62
N LEU A 69 3.00 -3.12 2.12
CA LEU A 69 4.14 -2.86 2.99
C LEU A 69 3.66 -2.58 4.40
N ASN A 70 4.46 -2.97 5.38
CA ASN A 70 4.35 -2.53 6.77
C ASN A 70 4.69 -1.02 6.88
N PRO A 71 4.36 -0.37 8.01
CA PRO A 71 4.66 1.05 8.21
C PRO A 71 6.16 1.40 8.08
N ASP A 72 7.05 0.43 8.33
CA ASP A 72 8.50 0.58 8.17
C ASP A 72 8.99 0.34 6.71
N GLY A 73 8.07 0.13 5.76
CA GLY A 73 8.38 -0.12 4.36
C GLY A 73 8.78 -1.57 4.02
N THR A 74 8.82 -2.47 5.00
CA THR A 74 9.09 -3.90 4.73
C THR A 74 7.86 -4.59 4.10
N PRO A 75 8.02 -5.60 3.23
CA PRO A 75 6.87 -6.31 2.67
C PRO A 75 6.02 -7.04 3.73
N ASP A 76 4.71 -6.88 3.65
CA ASP A 76 3.75 -7.68 4.44
C ASP A 76 3.50 -9.01 3.73
N ILE A 77 4.27 -10.03 4.10
CA ILE A 77 4.21 -11.37 3.49
C ILE A 77 2.86 -12.07 3.75
N GLY A 78 2.10 -11.65 4.77
CA GLY A 78 0.77 -12.20 5.05
C GLY A 78 -0.30 -11.70 4.08
N PHE A 79 -0.02 -10.62 3.35
CA PHE A 79 -0.94 -10.06 2.37
C PHE A 79 -0.70 -10.68 0.99
N ASN A 80 -1.43 -11.74 0.69
CA ASN A 80 -1.34 -12.47 -0.58
C ASN A 80 -2.74 -12.67 -1.20
N PRO A 81 -3.34 -11.59 -1.74
CA PRO A 81 -4.69 -11.68 -2.27
C PRO A 81 -4.68 -12.34 -3.66
N ASP A 82 -5.61 -13.27 -3.90
CA ASP A 82 -5.77 -13.94 -5.19
C ASP A 82 -6.63 -13.07 -6.13
N THR A 83 -6.03 -11.99 -6.64
CA THR A 83 -6.75 -10.92 -7.35
C THR A 83 -6.73 -11.04 -8.87
N GLY A 84 -5.92 -11.94 -9.42
CA GLY A 84 -5.52 -11.86 -10.83
C GLY A 84 -4.83 -10.53 -11.16
N GLY A 85 -4.86 -10.11 -12.43
CA GLY A 85 -4.23 -8.87 -12.89
C GLY A 85 -4.96 -7.60 -12.40
N VAL A 86 -4.30 -6.81 -11.55
CA VAL A 86 -4.82 -5.55 -10.98
C VAL A 86 -4.20 -4.33 -11.68
N ASN A 87 -5.02 -3.55 -12.37
CA ASN A 87 -4.60 -2.34 -13.07
C ASN A 87 -4.64 -1.09 -12.17
N ASN A 88 -5.53 -1.04 -11.19
CA ASN A 88 -5.68 0.11 -10.30
C ASN A 88 -6.20 -0.31 -8.93
N THR A 89 -5.91 0.47 -7.89
CA THR A 89 -6.44 0.25 -6.54
C THR A 89 -6.82 1.54 -5.84
N ALA A 90 -7.80 1.47 -4.95
CA ALA A 90 -8.16 2.53 -4.01
C ALA A 90 -8.51 1.92 -2.65
N VAL A 91 -8.25 2.61 -1.55
CA VAL A 91 -8.65 2.14 -0.20
C VAL A 91 -9.78 2.99 0.35
N GLN A 92 -10.74 2.31 0.96
CA GLN A 92 -11.87 2.90 1.68
C GLN A 92 -11.45 3.27 3.12
N ALA A 93 -12.19 4.17 3.76
CA ALA A 93 -11.88 4.63 5.12
C ALA A 93 -11.91 3.50 6.16
N ASP A 94 -12.68 2.44 5.90
CA ASP A 94 -12.76 1.22 6.71
C ASP A 94 -11.61 0.22 6.46
N GLY A 95 -10.63 0.61 5.63
CA GLY A 95 -9.46 -0.20 5.29
C GLY A 95 -9.69 -1.22 4.17
N LYS A 96 -10.93 -1.37 3.66
CA LYS A 96 -11.19 -2.22 2.48
C LYS A 96 -10.52 -1.66 1.24
N ILE A 97 -10.20 -2.54 0.30
CA ILE A 97 -9.40 -2.21 -0.88
C ILE A 97 -10.23 -2.47 -2.13
N ILE A 98 -10.54 -1.44 -2.90
CA ILE A 98 -11.07 -1.58 -4.25
C ILE A 98 -9.93 -1.95 -5.18
N ILE A 99 -10.14 -3.01 -5.95
CA ILE A 99 -9.22 -3.45 -6.99
C ILE A 99 -9.94 -3.40 -8.34
N GLU A 100 -9.25 -2.86 -9.32
CA GLU A 100 -9.76 -2.73 -10.68
C GLU A 100 -8.78 -3.39 -11.62
N GLY A 101 -9.27 -4.35 -12.40
CA GLY A 101 -8.48 -5.05 -13.41
C GLY A 101 -9.37 -5.44 -14.57
N ASN A 102 -9.42 -6.73 -14.88
CA ASN A 102 -10.43 -7.24 -15.81
C ASN A 102 -11.86 -7.05 -15.26
N HIS A 103 -12.02 -7.08 -13.93
CA HIS A 103 -13.28 -6.93 -13.20
C HIS A 103 -13.05 -5.95 -12.04
N LEU A 104 -14.15 -5.34 -11.56
CA LEU A 104 -14.15 -4.58 -10.31
C LEU A 104 -14.39 -5.55 -9.15
N ALA A 105 -13.58 -5.47 -8.10
CA ALA A 105 -13.78 -6.24 -6.88
C ALA A 105 -13.34 -5.43 -5.66
N ARG A 106 -13.71 -5.93 -4.48
CA ARG A 106 -13.28 -5.36 -3.20
C ARG A 106 -12.65 -6.44 -2.34
N LEU A 107 -11.54 -6.10 -1.70
CA LEU A 107 -10.90 -6.89 -0.67
C LEU A 107 -11.23 -6.28 0.70
N ASN A 108 -11.30 -7.13 1.72
CA ASN A 108 -11.23 -6.73 3.11
C ASN A 108 -9.85 -6.14 3.42
N ALA A 109 -9.73 -5.47 4.57
CA ALA A 109 -8.48 -4.85 5.00
C ALA A 109 -7.32 -5.86 5.15
N ASP A 110 -7.61 -7.14 5.34
CA ASP A 110 -6.62 -8.23 5.41
C ASP A 110 -6.21 -8.79 4.04
N GLY A 111 -6.85 -8.34 2.95
CA GLY A 111 -6.61 -8.82 1.58
C GLY A 111 -7.52 -9.97 1.14
N THR A 112 -8.38 -10.50 2.00
CA THR A 112 -9.38 -11.50 1.58
C THR A 112 -10.45 -10.86 0.71
N LEU A 113 -11.04 -11.62 -0.22
CA LEU A 113 -12.12 -11.11 -1.07
C LEU A 113 -13.37 -10.76 -0.23
N ASP A 114 -13.89 -9.55 -0.39
CA ASP A 114 -15.17 -9.16 0.19
C ASP A 114 -16.33 -9.66 -0.70
N ALA A 115 -16.83 -10.85 -0.38
CA ALA A 115 -17.94 -11.48 -1.09
C ALA A 115 -19.28 -10.72 -0.94
N SER A 116 -19.40 -9.80 0.02
CA SER A 116 -20.60 -8.97 0.18
C SER A 116 -20.65 -7.80 -0.81
N PHE A 117 -19.52 -7.49 -1.45
CA PHE A 117 -19.45 -6.45 -2.44
C PHE A 117 -20.02 -6.94 -3.78
N ASN A 118 -21.18 -6.40 -4.17
CA ASN A 118 -21.72 -6.57 -5.50
C ASN A 118 -21.49 -5.31 -6.33
N PRO A 119 -20.40 -5.22 -7.12
CA PRO A 119 -20.12 -4.10 -8.00
C PRO A 119 -21.09 -4.01 -9.19
N ASN A 120 -21.93 -5.03 -9.37
CA ASN A 120 -22.68 -5.25 -10.59
C ASN A 120 -24.18 -5.44 -10.30
N PRO A 121 -24.89 -4.41 -9.84
CA PRO A 121 -26.32 -4.52 -9.54
C PRO A 121 -27.18 -4.83 -10.77
N ASN A 122 -26.72 -4.51 -12.00
CA ASN A 122 -27.54 -4.55 -13.24
C ASN A 122 -26.97 -5.40 -14.40
N GLY A 123 -25.82 -6.06 -14.24
CA GLY A 123 -25.21 -6.90 -15.28
C GLY A 123 -24.03 -6.23 -16.03
N ALA A 124 -22.98 -7.02 -16.25
CA ALA A 124 -21.71 -6.74 -16.93
C ALA A 124 -21.06 -5.35 -16.78
N PHE A 125 -20.68 -4.94 -15.57
CA PHE A 125 -19.70 -3.85 -15.40
C PHE A 125 -18.32 -4.27 -15.96
N ARG A 126 -17.98 -3.78 -17.17
CA ARG A 126 -16.65 -3.96 -17.78
C ARG A 126 -15.97 -2.60 -17.93
N ILE A 127 -14.85 -2.43 -17.24
CA ILE A 127 -13.97 -1.28 -17.44
C ILE A 127 -13.10 -1.60 -18.66
N PHE A 128 -13.27 -0.83 -19.73
CA PHE A 128 -12.38 -0.88 -20.89
C PHE A 128 -11.32 0.22 -20.77
N GLY A 129 -10.06 -0.17 -20.65
CA GLY A 129 -8.91 0.74 -20.75
C GLY A 129 -8.11 0.92 -19.46
N TYR A 130 -6.93 1.52 -19.62
CA TYR A 130 -5.90 1.66 -18.58
C TYR A 130 -6.17 2.80 -17.59
N VAL A 131 -7.22 3.60 -17.79
CA VAL A 131 -7.47 4.80 -16.99
C VAL A 131 -8.87 4.74 -16.40
N ALA A 132 -8.99 3.97 -15.33
CA ALA A 132 -10.05 4.16 -14.36
C ALA A 132 -9.53 5.09 -13.27
N SER A 133 -10.30 6.10 -12.89
CA SER A 133 -10.06 6.86 -11.67
C SER A 133 -11.03 6.38 -10.62
N THR A 134 -10.51 6.01 -9.45
CA THR A 134 -11.35 5.56 -8.34
C THR A 134 -11.11 6.43 -7.13
N VAL A 135 -12.18 7.03 -6.65
CA VAL A 135 -12.17 7.89 -5.46
C VAL A 135 -13.21 7.37 -4.49
N VAL A 136 -12.80 7.22 -3.23
CA VAL A 136 -13.73 6.94 -2.13
C VAL A 136 -14.10 8.27 -1.49
N GLN A 137 -15.40 8.57 -1.45
CA GLN A 137 -15.95 9.76 -0.81
C GLN A 137 -16.02 9.57 0.72
N ALA A 138 -16.18 10.67 1.45
CA ALA A 138 -16.30 10.65 2.92
C ALA A 138 -17.54 9.89 3.43
N ASP A 139 -18.55 9.69 2.58
CA ASP A 139 -19.73 8.88 2.86
C ASP A 139 -19.56 7.41 2.41
N GLU A 140 -18.31 6.97 2.20
CA GLU A 140 -17.90 5.63 1.77
C GLU A 140 -18.35 5.20 0.37
N LYS A 141 -19.02 6.10 -0.38
CA LYS A 141 -19.35 5.83 -1.78
C LYS A 141 -18.09 5.79 -2.63
N ILE A 142 -18.07 4.86 -3.57
CA ILE A 142 -16.98 4.69 -4.53
C ILE A 142 -17.43 5.35 -5.82
N VAL A 143 -16.68 6.36 -6.27
CA VAL A 143 -16.85 6.96 -7.59
C VAL A 143 -15.78 6.38 -8.50
N ILE A 144 -16.24 5.77 -9.59
CA ILE A 144 -15.36 5.22 -10.63
C ILE A 144 -15.60 6.03 -11.89
N GLY A 145 -14.56 6.70 -12.37
CA GLY A 145 -14.52 7.36 -13.66
C GLY A 145 -13.86 6.45 -14.68
N GLY A 146 -14.46 6.29 -15.86
CA GLY A 146 -13.91 5.45 -16.92
C GLY A 146 -14.85 5.34 -18.13
N SER A 147 -14.43 4.53 -19.10
CA SER A 147 -15.27 4.15 -20.23
C SER A 147 -16.15 2.96 -19.84
N PHE A 148 -17.46 3.16 -19.84
CA PHE A 148 -18.46 2.13 -19.53
C PHE A 148 -19.31 1.82 -20.76
N THR A 149 -19.64 0.56 -20.97
CA THR A 149 -20.65 0.12 -21.97
C THR A 149 -21.90 -0.36 -21.23
N ASN A 150 -23.09 0.02 -21.74
CA ASN A 150 -24.37 -0.56 -21.32
C ASN A 150 -24.57 -1.96 -21.91
#